data_AF-A0A3D8YIS4-F1
#
_entry.id   AF-A0A3D8YIS4-F1
#
_cell.length_a   1.000
_cell.length_b   1.000
_cell.length_c   1.000
_cell.angle_alpha   90.00
_cell.angle_beta   90.00
_cell.angle_gamma   90.00
#
_symmetry.space_group_name_H-M   'P 1'
#
loop_
_entity.id
_entity.type
_entity.pdbx_description
1 polymer ?
#
loop_
_entity_poly.entity_id
_entity_poly.type
_entity_poly.pdbx_seq_one_letter_code
_entity_poly.pdbx_strand_id
1 'polypeptide(L)'
;VGTAGIYPPFPYHNKEGKLTGYDVEVARELAKELGVKIKFHETSWDIMLTGLKSGRFDMVANQVSLTTKKRQATFDKSLPYSYSGTIMLVRKDESRIK
;
A
#
# COMPACT_ATOMS: atom_id res chain seq x y z
N VAL A 1 -5.58 -0.63 10.05
CA VAL A 1 -4.69 -0.39 8.87
C VAL A 1 -5.53 0.02 7.67
N GLY A 2 -5.32 1.21 7.13
CA GLY A 2 -5.98 1.71 5.92
C GLY A 2 -5.34 1.14 4.65
N THR A 3 -6.16 0.70 3.70
CA THR A 3 -5.73 0.20 2.39
C THR A 3 -6.84 0.38 1.33
N ALA A 4 -6.56 0.18 0.04
CA ALA A 4 -7.54 0.40 -1.04
C ALA A 4 -8.22 -0.88 -1.55
N GLY A 5 -7.57 -2.05 -1.45
CA GLY A 5 -8.15 -3.33 -1.89
C GLY A 5 -8.39 -3.49 -3.40
N ILE A 6 -7.92 -2.55 -4.22
CA ILE A 6 -8.16 -2.47 -5.67
C ILE A 6 -6.88 -2.27 -6.50
N TYR A 7 -5.70 -2.47 -5.91
CA TYR A 7 -4.41 -2.16 -6.52
C TYR A 7 -3.45 -3.36 -6.52
N PRO A 8 -3.68 -4.37 -7.39
CA PRO A 8 -2.78 -5.51 -7.50
C PRO A 8 -1.39 -5.10 -8.03
N PRO A 9 -0.31 -5.76 -7.60
CA PRO A 9 -0.26 -6.90 -6.67
C PRO A 9 -0.16 -6.49 -5.19
N PHE A 10 -0.42 -5.22 -4.85
CA PHE A 10 -0.13 -4.64 -3.53
C PHE A 10 -1.27 -4.85 -2.52
N PRO A 11 -2.40 -4.12 -2.56
CA PRO A 11 -3.62 -4.60 -1.92
C PRO A 11 -4.70 -4.87 -2.95
N TYR A 12 -5.21 -6.08 -3.00
CA TYR A 12 -6.28 -6.50 -3.91
C TYR A 12 -7.08 -7.65 -3.32
N HIS A 13 -8.23 -7.97 -3.93
CA HIS A 13 -8.98 -9.15 -3.58
C HIS A 13 -8.62 -10.32 -4.50
N ASN A 14 -8.31 -11.49 -3.93
CA ASN A 14 -8.08 -12.71 -4.71
C ASN A 14 -9.39 -13.21 -5.34
N LYS A 15 -9.32 -14.33 -6.07
CA LYS A 15 -10.48 -14.96 -6.73
C LYS A 15 -11.59 -15.38 -5.75
N GLU A 16 -11.27 -15.54 -4.47
CA GLU A 16 -12.20 -15.92 -3.41
C GLU A 16 -12.80 -14.69 -2.70
N GLY A 17 -12.46 -13.47 -3.14
CA GLY A 17 -12.91 -12.24 -2.51
C GLY A 17 -12.20 -11.94 -1.19
N LYS A 18 -11.04 -12.57 -0.91
CA LYS A 18 -10.22 -12.28 0.28
C LYS A 18 -9.21 -11.18 -0.03
N LEU A 19 -9.19 -10.14 0.81
CA LEU A 19 -8.18 -9.08 0.75
C LEU A 19 -6.78 -9.70 0.95
N THR A 20 -5.87 -9.40 0.04
CA THR A 20 -4.50 -9.94 -0.01
C THR A 20 -3.59 -9.01 -0.81
N GLY A 21 -2.38 -9.48 -1.10
CA GLY A 21 -1.33 -8.79 -1.82
C GLY A 21 -0.21 -8.31 -0.91
N TYR A 22 0.85 -7.82 -1.53
CA TYR A 22 2.12 -7.54 -0.85
C TYR A 22 1.96 -6.69 0.43
N ASP A 23 1.30 -5.53 0.33
CA ASP A 23 1.15 -4.60 1.46
C ASP A 23 0.27 -5.20 2.58
N VAL A 24 -0.74 -5.98 2.20
CA VAL A 24 -1.67 -6.64 3.14
C VAL A 24 -0.95 -7.74 3.91
N GLU A 25 -0.19 -8.58 3.22
CA GLU A 25 0.50 -9.70 3.86
C GLU A 25 1.68 -9.20 4.72
N VAL A 26 2.43 -8.18 4.29
CA VAL A 26 3.46 -7.53 5.12
C VAL A 26 2.85 -6.96 6.40
N ALA A 27 1.71 -6.26 6.31
CA ALA A 27 1.04 -5.73 7.50
C ALA A 27 0.52 -6.83 8.43
N ARG A 28 0.04 -7.95 7.89
CA ARG A 28 -0.38 -9.12 8.69
C ARG A 28 0.79 -9.75 9.44
N GLU A 29 1.91 -9.98 8.78
CA GLU A 29 3.08 -10.57 9.43
C GLU A 29 3.64 -9.63 10.50
N LEU A 30 3.70 -8.32 10.23
CA LEU A 30 4.08 -7.33 11.24
C LEU A 30 3.16 -7.38 12.47
N ALA A 31 1.85 -7.46 12.27
CA ALA A 31 0.90 -7.54 13.39
C ALA A 31 1.10 -8.82 14.22
N LYS A 32 1.43 -9.94 13.57
CA LYS A 32 1.74 -11.22 14.22
C LYS A 32 3.02 -11.12 15.06
N GLU A 33 4.09 -10.54 14.53
CA GLU A 33 5.34 -10.30 15.27
C GLU A 33 5.13 -9.37 16.48
N LEU A 34 4.26 -8.38 16.34
CA LEU A 34 3.90 -7.45 17.42
C LEU A 34 2.89 -8.03 18.43
N GLY A 35 2.30 -9.21 18.16
CA GLY A 35 1.26 -9.80 19.01
C GLY A 35 -0.06 -9.01 19.04
N VAL A 36 -0.36 -8.22 18.02
CA VAL A 36 -1.57 -7.38 17.94
C VAL A 36 -2.59 -7.92 16.94
N LYS A 37 -3.88 -7.63 17.16
CA LYS A 37 -4.93 -7.97 16.20
C LYS A 37 -4.98 -6.94 15.08
N ILE A 38 -4.78 -7.38 13.85
CA ILE A 38 -4.92 -6.51 12.67
C ILE A 38 -6.37 -6.42 12.19
N LYS A 39 -6.82 -5.19 11.92
CA LYS A 39 -8.06 -4.90 11.22
C LYS A 39 -7.77 -4.01 10.02
N PHE A 40 -8.19 -4.45 8.84
CA PHE A 40 -8.10 -3.66 7.62
C PHE A 40 -9.34 -2.79 7.45
N HIS A 41 -9.12 -1.55 7.03
CA HIS A 41 -10.14 -0.57 6.71
C HIS A 41 -9.93 -0.15 5.26
N GLU A 42 -10.80 -0.65 4.39
CA GLU A 42 -10.74 -0.31 2.98
C GLU A 42 -11.33 1.08 2.73
N THR A 43 -10.58 1.90 2.00
CA THR A 43 -10.94 3.29 1.70
C THR A 43 -10.32 3.72 0.38
N SER A 44 -10.93 4.71 -0.29
CA SER A 44 -10.32 5.30 -1.47
C SER A 44 -9.01 6.02 -1.14
N TRP A 45 -8.10 6.05 -2.11
CA TRP A 45 -6.82 6.73 -2.02
C TRP A 45 -6.95 8.20 -1.60
N ASP A 46 -7.91 8.92 -2.17
CA ASP A 46 -8.09 10.36 -2.01
C ASP A 46 -8.34 10.78 -0.55
N ILE A 47 -9.03 9.92 0.23
CA ILE A 47 -9.36 10.21 1.63
C ILE A 47 -8.50 9.41 2.61
N MET A 48 -7.61 8.54 2.13
CA MET A 48 -6.85 7.61 2.97
C MET A 48 -5.94 8.34 3.97
N LEU A 49 -5.16 9.32 3.52
CA LEU A 49 -4.28 10.09 4.40
C LEU A 49 -5.06 10.99 5.37
N THR A 50 -6.23 11.47 4.96
CA THR A 50 -7.13 12.21 5.87
C THR A 50 -7.70 11.27 6.93
N GLY A 51 -8.06 10.04 6.55
CA GLY A 51 -8.48 8.98 7.46
C GLY A 51 -7.43 8.65 8.51
N LEU A 52 -6.16 8.51 8.09
CA LEU A 52 -5.01 8.33 8.99
C LEU A 52 -4.89 9.51 9.97
N LYS A 53 -4.89 10.74 9.44
CA LYS A 53 -4.77 11.95 10.26
C LYS A 53 -5.91 12.09 11.28
N SER A 54 -7.10 11.62 10.95
CA SER A 54 -8.28 11.65 11.83
C SER A 54 -8.33 10.50 12.85
N GLY A 55 -7.39 9.54 12.82
CA GLY A 55 -7.37 8.40 13.72
C GLY A 55 -8.39 7.30 13.38
N ARG A 56 -8.93 7.26 12.14
CA ARG A 56 -9.82 6.15 11.71
C ARG A 56 -9.08 4.81 11.60
N PHE A 57 -7.77 4.87 11.46
CA PHE A 57 -6.84 3.74 11.47
C PHE A 57 -5.45 4.26 11.82
N ASP A 58 -4.63 3.40 12.43
CA ASP A 58 -3.35 3.80 13.03
C ASP A 58 -2.18 3.80 12.03
N MET A 59 -2.35 3.11 10.89
CA MET A 59 -1.32 2.92 9.86
C MET A 59 -1.98 2.80 8.50
N VAL A 60 -1.24 3.15 7.43
CA VAL A 60 -1.59 2.88 6.03
C VAL A 60 -0.59 1.93 5.39
N ALA A 61 -1.08 0.92 4.67
CA ALA A 61 -0.28 0.01 3.83
C ALA A 61 -0.92 -0.05 2.43
N ASN A 62 -0.42 0.80 1.52
CA ASN A 62 -0.99 1.00 0.17
C ASN A 62 -0.01 1.74 -0.78
N GLN A 63 1.25 1.29 -0.88
CA GLN A 63 2.31 1.89 -1.72
C GLN A 63 2.43 3.42 -1.59
N VAL A 64 2.42 3.92 -0.35
CA VAL A 64 2.45 5.36 -0.08
C VAL A 64 3.88 5.90 -0.15
N SER A 65 4.12 6.82 -1.09
CA SER A 65 5.30 7.68 -1.09
C SER A 65 4.97 9.07 -0.55
N LEU A 66 5.74 9.55 0.43
CA LEU A 66 5.64 10.91 0.95
C LEU A 66 6.46 11.87 0.05
N THR A 67 5.96 12.15 -1.15
CA THR A 67 6.70 12.92 -2.18
C THR A 67 6.71 14.43 -1.97
N THR A 68 5.82 14.97 -1.14
CA THR A 68 5.70 16.43 -0.91
C THR A 68 6.19 16.83 0.47
N LYS A 69 6.79 18.03 0.60
CA LYS A 69 7.23 18.58 1.90
C LYS A 69 6.09 18.62 2.93
N LYS A 70 4.88 18.97 2.49
CA LYS A 70 3.68 18.99 3.34
C LYS A 70 3.37 17.60 3.92
N ARG A 71 3.43 16.54 3.10
CA ARG A 71 3.19 15.17 3.57
C ARG A 71 4.29 14.69 4.51
N GLN A 72 5.55 14.98 4.18
CA GLN A 72 6.70 14.64 5.04
C GLN A 72 6.66 15.34 6.40
N ALA A 73 6.14 16.58 6.47
CA ALA A 73 5.97 17.31 7.73
C ALA A 73 4.73 16.87 8.53
N THR A 74 3.82 16.09 7.94
CA THR A 74 2.54 15.68 8.58
C THR A 74 2.54 14.22 9.01
N PHE A 75 3.27 13.35 8.30
CA PHE A 75 3.21 11.91 8.50
C PHE A 75 4.62 11.32 8.62
N ASP A 76 4.76 10.37 9.53
CA ASP A 76 5.91 9.51 9.60
C ASP A 76 5.79 8.35 8.61
N LYS A 77 6.94 7.77 8.24
CA LYS A 77 7.03 6.57 7.40
C LYS A 77 7.85 5.49 8.09
N SER A 78 7.51 4.24 7.80
CA SER A 78 8.34 3.10 8.19
C SER A 78 9.67 3.10 7.43
N LEU A 79 10.52 2.13 7.75
CA LEU A 79 11.54 1.69 6.81
C LEU A 79 10.87 1.24 5.49
N PRO A 80 11.49 1.50 4.33
CA PRO A 80 10.98 1.00 3.06
C PRO A 80 10.88 -0.52 3.09
N TYR A 81 9.73 -1.05 2.69
CA TYR A 81 9.52 -2.50 2.52
C TYR A 81 9.27 -2.88 1.04
N SER A 82 9.09 -1.90 0.14
CA SER A 82 9.08 -2.12 -1.31
C SER A 82 9.92 -1.06 -2.02
N TYR A 83 10.44 -1.43 -3.19
CA TYR A 83 11.05 -0.50 -4.13
C TYR A 83 10.33 -0.64 -5.47
N SER A 84 9.76 0.48 -5.94
CA SER A 84 9.09 0.56 -7.23
C SER A 84 9.80 1.58 -8.10
N GLY A 85 10.11 1.22 -9.35
CA GLY A 85 10.65 2.11 -10.36
C GLY A 85 9.73 2.21 -11.56
N THR A 86 9.77 3.33 -12.25
CA THR A 86 9.13 3.46 -13.57
C THR A 86 9.94 2.66 -14.58
N ILE A 87 9.28 1.72 -15.26
CA ILE A 87 9.88 0.95 -16.36
C ILE A 87 9.08 1.19 -17.64
N MET A 88 9.75 1.09 -18.78
CA MET A 88 9.08 1.10 -20.09
C MET A 88 8.57 -0.31 -20.39
N LEU A 89 7.27 -0.41 -20.68
CA LEU A 89 6.67 -1.67 -21.12
C LEU A 89 6.58 -1.67 -22.64
N VAL A 90 7.10 -2.74 -23.25
CA VAL A 90 7.02 -2.97 -24.70
C VAL A 90 6.32 -4.30 -24.96
N ARG A 91 5.74 -4.47 -26.15
CA ARG A 91 5.23 -5.78 -26.56
C ARG A 91 6.39 -6.78 -26.63
N LYS A 92 6.09 -8.05 -26.38
CA LYS A 92 7.11 -9.12 -26.41
C LYS A 92 7.82 -9.23 -27.77
N ASP A 93 7.13 -8.87 -28.85
CA ASP A 93 7.62 -8.88 -30.23
C ASP A 93 8.14 -7.51 -30.70
N GLU A 94 8.24 -6.51 -29.82
CA GLU A 94 8.74 -5.18 -30.18
C GLU A 94 10.28 -5.20 -30.29
N SER A 95 10.79 -5.01 -31.50
CA SER A 95 12.23 -5.05 -31.81
C SER A 95 12.87 -3.67 -31.97
N ARG A 96 12.09 -2.59 -31.99
CA ARG A 96 12.58 -1.21 -32.21
C ARG A 96 13.09 -0.53 -30.94
N ILE A 97 12.66 -1.00 -29.77
CA ILE A 97 13.05 -0.50 -28.46
C ILE A 97 13.98 -1.55 -27.83
N LYS A 98 15.24 -1.17 -27.56
CA LYS A 98 16.26 -2.03 -26.93
C LYS A 98 16.51 -1.62 -25.50
#